data_AF-A0A067E3S5-F1
#
_entry.id   AF-A0A067E3S5-F1
#
_cell.length_a   1.000
_cell.length_b   1.000
_cell.length_c   1.000
_cell.angle_alpha   90.00
_cell.angle_beta   90.00
_cell.angle_gamma   90.00
#
_symmetry.space_group_name_H-M   'P 1'
#
loop_
_entity.id
_entity.type
_entity.pdbx_description
1 polymer ?
#
loop_
_entity_poly.entity_id
_entity_poly.type
_entity_poly.pdbx_seq_one_letter_code
_entity_poly.pdbx_strand_id
1 'polypeptide(L)'
;RLLAGIESLAKDLTSIVDGKNISFLDAARSAGYAKEHNDLSSVFLKKGSYFAFVELHIEQGPILEKEGTSIGIVTAIAAPASIKADFEGTGGHAGAVLMPNRNDAGLAAAELALAVEKHVLESGSIDTVGTVGILELHPGAINSIPIKSQLEIGYSHKPEEYASCEDMENGVKVLALTLAKLSLQ
;
A
#
# COMPACT_ATOMS: atom_id res chain seq x y z
N ARG A 1 8.98 13.61 2.68
CA ARG A 1 8.20 13.46 3.94
C ARG A 1 9.05 13.73 5.18
N LEU A 2 10.22 13.11 5.35
CA LEU A 2 11.09 13.36 6.51
C LEU A 2 11.53 14.83 6.69
N LEU A 3 11.86 15.53 5.60
CA LEU A 3 12.16 16.97 5.59
C LEU A 3 11.04 17.84 6.22
N ALA A 4 9.79 17.37 6.21
CA ALA A 4 8.65 18.09 6.77
C ALA A 4 8.52 17.95 8.30
N GLY A 5 9.45 17.24 8.95
CA GLY A 5 9.48 17.10 10.41
C GLY A 5 8.51 16.07 10.99
N ILE A 6 8.15 15.03 10.22
CA ILE A 6 7.26 13.98 10.69
C ILE A 6 8.03 13.05 11.65
N GLU A 7 7.87 13.26 12.96
CA GLU A 7 8.59 12.51 13.99
C GLU A 7 8.24 11.01 14.04
N SER A 8 6.98 10.64 13.80
CA SER A 8 6.56 9.23 13.75
C SER A 8 7.32 8.48 12.67
N LEU A 9 7.38 9.03 11.45
CA LEU A 9 8.15 8.48 10.35
C LEU A 9 9.64 8.34 10.70
N ALA A 10 10.23 9.32 11.37
CA ALA A 10 11.62 9.25 11.79
C ALA A 10 11.88 8.07 12.76
N LYS A 11 10.93 7.82 13.68
CA LYS A 11 10.99 6.66 14.59
C LYS A 11 10.81 5.36 13.82
N ASP A 12 9.81 5.28 12.95
CA ASP A 12 9.51 4.07 12.18
C ASP A 12 10.72 3.63 11.36
N LEU A 13 11.38 4.58 10.66
CA LEU A 13 12.58 4.33 9.87
C LEU A 13 13.74 3.68 10.64
N THR A 14 13.79 3.80 11.97
CA THR A 14 14.83 3.11 12.77
C THR A 14 14.61 1.62 12.91
N SER A 15 13.39 1.14 12.64
CA SER A 15 12.97 -0.25 12.86
C SER A 15 12.65 -1.00 11.57
N ILE A 16 12.46 -0.30 10.45
CA ILE A 16 12.15 -0.95 9.17
C ILE A 16 13.37 -1.66 8.57
N VAL A 17 13.06 -2.73 7.84
CA VAL A 17 14.01 -3.50 7.02
C VAL A 17 13.49 -3.61 5.59
N ASP A 18 14.40 -3.79 4.64
CA ASP A 18 14.04 -4.11 3.25
C ASP A 18 13.68 -5.60 3.07
N GLY A 19 13.34 -6.01 1.84
CA GLY A 19 13.00 -7.40 1.52
C GLY A 19 14.15 -8.41 1.68
N LYS A 20 15.38 -7.94 1.95
CA LYS A 20 16.56 -8.76 2.27
C LYS A 20 16.91 -8.71 3.76
N ASN A 21 16.02 -8.14 4.58
CA ASN A 21 16.19 -7.97 6.01
C ASN A 21 17.35 -7.04 6.39
N ILE A 22 17.71 -6.09 5.51
CA ILE A 22 18.71 -5.04 5.79
C ILE A 22 17.98 -3.84 6.41
N SER A 23 18.44 -3.36 7.56
CA SER A 23 17.85 -2.19 8.20
C SER A 23 18.07 -0.92 7.39
N PHE A 24 17.12 0.03 7.45
CA PHE A 24 17.26 1.33 6.79
C PHE A 24 18.59 2.03 7.15
N LEU A 25 18.98 2.01 8.44
CA LEU A 25 20.22 2.63 8.90
C LEU A 25 21.46 1.92 8.36
N ASP A 26 21.46 0.60 8.26
CA ASP A 26 22.59 -0.14 7.69
C ASP A 26 22.72 0.13 6.19
N ALA A 27 21.60 0.16 5.46
CA ALA A 27 21.58 0.57 4.07
C ALA A 27 22.15 2.00 3.89
N ALA A 28 21.69 2.96 4.71
CA ALA A 28 22.18 4.33 4.68
C ALA A 28 23.69 4.43 4.99
N ARG A 29 24.17 3.71 6.01
CA ARG A 29 25.60 3.65 6.37
C ARG A 29 26.45 3.03 5.27
N SER A 30 25.97 1.96 4.66
CA SER A 30 26.65 1.30 3.53
C SER A 30 26.83 2.26 2.34
N ALA A 31 25.89 3.19 2.16
CA ALA A 31 25.95 4.24 1.15
C ALA A 31 26.75 5.48 1.58
N GLY A 32 27.30 5.50 2.81
CA GLY A 32 28.11 6.61 3.32
C GLY A 32 27.32 7.72 4.03
N TYR A 33 26.05 7.52 4.37
CA TYR A 33 25.23 8.44 5.17
C TYR A 33 25.12 7.97 6.63
N ALA A 34 24.44 8.73 7.50
CA ALA A 34 24.07 8.33 8.88
C ALA A 34 25.25 7.78 9.72
N LYS A 35 26.46 8.36 9.56
CA LYS A 35 27.69 7.84 10.16
C LYS A 35 27.79 8.06 11.68
N GLU A 36 27.19 9.12 12.20
CA GLU A 36 27.47 9.60 13.56
C GLU A 36 26.25 9.55 14.49
N HIS A 37 25.03 9.54 13.95
CA HIS A 37 23.81 9.58 14.75
C HIS A 37 22.71 8.69 14.15
N ASN A 38 22.02 7.95 15.04
CA ASN A 38 20.78 7.24 14.69
C ASN A 38 19.56 8.17 14.69
N ASP A 39 19.75 9.43 15.09
CA ASP A 39 18.70 10.45 15.08
C ASP A 39 18.63 11.14 13.72
N LEU A 40 17.43 11.10 13.14
CA LEU A 40 17.10 11.69 11.84
C LEU A 40 16.52 13.11 11.95
N SER A 41 16.38 13.65 13.17
CA SER A 41 15.81 14.99 13.41
C SER A 41 16.58 16.11 12.72
N SER A 42 17.87 15.93 12.47
CA SER A 42 18.74 16.87 11.75
C SER A 42 18.31 17.11 10.29
N VAL A 43 17.50 16.21 9.72
CA VAL A 43 16.95 16.33 8.36
C VAL A 43 15.75 17.30 8.33
N PHE A 44 15.15 17.63 9.48
CA PHE A 44 13.92 18.41 9.52
C PHE A 44 14.17 19.86 9.11
N LEU A 45 13.40 20.34 8.13
CA LEU A 45 13.43 21.73 7.71
C LEU A 45 12.46 22.55 8.55
N LYS A 46 12.91 23.71 9.03
CA LYS A 46 12.05 24.65 9.73
C LYS A 46 11.04 25.27 8.75
N LYS A 47 9.82 25.52 9.21
CA LYS A 47 8.83 26.26 8.44
C LYS A 47 9.41 27.61 8.01
N GLY A 48 9.29 27.95 6.73
CA GLY A 48 9.86 29.18 6.15
C GLY A 48 11.33 29.07 5.70
N SER A 49 11.95 27.88 5.75
CA SER A 49 13.31 27.68 5.18
C SER A 49 13.37 27.91 3.67
N TYR A 50 12.24 27.71 2.98
CA TYR A 50 12.08 28.02 1.56
C TYR A 50 10.88 28.94 1.35
N PHE A 51 11.02 29.86 0.39
CA PHE A 51 9.92 30.70 -0.07
C PHE A 51 8.90 29.91 -0.91
N ALA A 52 9.39 29.03 -1.79
CA ALA A 52 8.57 28.13 -2.62
C ALA A 52 9.35 26.86 -2.99
N PHE A 53 8.63 25.82 -3.43
CA PHE A 53 9.18 24.57 -3.95
C PHE A 53 8.51 24.27 -5.30
N VAL A 54 9.31 23.90 -6.30
CA VAL A 54 8.83 23.53 -7.65
C VAL A 54 9.47 22.20 -8.03
N GLU A 55 8.65 21.26 -8.48
CA GLU A 55 9.08 19.94 -8.93
C GLU A 55 8.61 19.72 -10.37
N LEU A 56 9.54 19.36 -11.25
CA LEU A 56 9.25 18.93 -12.61
C LEU A 56 9.16 17.40 -12.61
N HIS A 57 8.05 16.87 -13.12
CA HIS A 57 7.80 15.42 -13.16
C HIS A 57 7.09 15.05 -14.47
N ILE A 58 7.28 13.82 -14.95
CA ILE A 58 6.46 13.27 -16.04
C ILE A 58 5.03 13.00 -15.54
N GLU A 59 4.04 12.98 -16.43
CA GLU A 59 2.62 12.82 -16.05
C GLU A 59 2.33 11.48 -15.35
N GLN A 60 3.03 10.40 -15.74
CA GLN A 60 2.71 9.01 -15.35
C GLN A 60 1.29 8.56 -15.70
N GLY A 61 0.65 9.27 -16.62
CA GLY A 61 -0.68 9.01 -17.16
C GLY A 61 -0.75 9.38 -18.65
N PRO A 62 -1.90 9.16 -19.30
CA PRO A 62 -2.05 9.38 -20.72
C PRO A 62 -2.76 10.71 -21.09
N ILE A 63 -3.08 11.59 -20.14
CA ILE A 63 -3.92 12.78 -20.35
C ILE A 63 -3.24 13.79 -21.27
N LEU A 64 -2.01 14.20 -20.98
CA LEU A 64 -1.27 15.18 -21.77
C LEU A 64 -1.03 14.68 -23.20
N GLU A 65 -0.71 13.38 -23.36
CA GLU A 65 -0.57 12.76 -24.67
C GLU A 65 -1.90 12.74 -25.44
N LYS A 66 -2.99 12.28 -24.80
CA LYS A 66 -4.32 12.20 -25.42
C LYS A 66 -4.88 13.56 -25.82
N GLU A 67 -4.58 14.60 -25.05
CA GLU A 67 -5.02 15.96 -25.30
C GLU A 67 -4.09 16.74 -26.25
N GLY A 68 -2.90 16.20 -26.56
CA GLY A 68 -1.89 16.90 -27.35
C GLY A 68 -1.28 18.11 -26.60
N THR A 69 -1.30 18.09 -25.27
CA THR A 69 -0.84 19.17 -24.40
C THR A 69 0.61 18.94 -23.98
N SER A 70 1.47 19.95 -24.12
CA SER A 70 2.91 19.78 -23.81
C SER A 70 3.27 19.94 -22.32
N ILE A 71 2.50 20.73 -21.56
CA ILE A 71 2.78 21.02 -20.15
C ILE A 71 1.46 21.03 -19.37
N GLY A 72 1.39 20.24 -18.30
CA GLY A 72 0.31 20.28 -17.32
C GLY A 72 0.72 21.05 -16.05
N ILE A 73 -0.19 21.86 -15.51
CA ILE A 73 -0.01 22.47 -14.18
C ILE A 73 -0.76 21.60 -13.16
N VAL A 74 -0.02 20.92 -12.30
CA VAL A 74 -0.59 20.06 -11.26
C VAL A 74 -1.30 20.93 -10.22
N THR A 75 -2.61 20.75 -10.05
CA THR A 75 -3.43 21.49 -9.07
C THR A 75 -3.50 20.81 -7.71
N ALA A 76 -3.46 19.48 -7.69
CA ALA A 76 -3.50 18.67 -6.49
C ALA A 76 -2.69 17.38 -6.66
N ILE A 77 -2.18 16.86 -5.53
CA ILE A 77 -1.59 15.53 -5.45
C ILE A 77 -2.60 14.65 -4.72
N ALA A 78 -2.96 13.53 -5.33
CA ALA A 78 -3.86 12.56 -4.72
C ALA A 78 -3.30 12.07 -3.37
N ALA A 79 -4.15 11.62 -2.46
CA ALA A 79 -3.70 11.12 -1.15
C ALA A 79 -3.45 9.59 -1.24
N PRO A 80 -2.20 9.14 -1.47
CA PRO A 80 -1.93 7.71 -1.54
C PRO A 80 -1.96 7.10 -0.14
N ALA A 81 -2.64 5.98 -0.02
CA ALA A 81 -2.55 5.10 1.11
C ALA A 81 -2.36 3.66 0.63
N SER A 82 -1.76 2.85 1.50
CA SER A 82 -1.51 1.45 1.22
C SER A 82 -1.83 0.60 2.44
N ILE A 83 -2.34 -0.60 2.18
CA ILE A 83 -2.66 -1.59 3.20
C ILE A 83 -2.00 -2.90 2.83
N LYS A 84 -1.43 -3.54 3.85
CA LYS A 84 -0.92 -4.90 3.77
C LYS A 84 -1.90 -5.82 4.48
N ALA A 85 -2.33 -6.88 3.80
CA ALA A 85 -3.25 -7.87 4.34
C ALA A 85 -2.60 -9.26 4.25
N ASP A 86 -2.58 -9.97 5.38
CA ASP A 86 -2.09 -11.34 5.48
C ASP A 86 -3.25 -12.27 5.86
N PHE A 87 -3.41 -13.38 5.13
CA PHE A 87 -4.32 -14.46 5.49
C PHE A 87 -3.55 -15.73 5.82
N GLU A 88 -4.04 -16.48 6.80
CA GLU A 88 -3.51 -17.78 7.18
C GLU A 88 -4.60 -18.84 7.06
N GLY A 89 -4.23 -19.97 6.45
CA GLY A 89 -5.08 -21.12 6.18
C GLY A 89 -4.46 -22.41 6.66
N THR A 90 -5.22 -23.50 6.59
CA THR A 90 -4.77 -24.82 7.09
C THR A 90 -3.90 -25.56 6.07
N GLY A 91 -4.01 -25.22 4.79
CA GLY A 91 -3.30 -25.85 3.68
C GLY A 91 -3.61 -27.33 3.50
N GLY A 92 -2.65 -28.05 2.89
CA GLY A 92 -2.74 -29.49 2.64
C GLY A 92 -2.54 -29.86 1.17
N HIS A 93 -2.68 -31.15 0.87
CA HIS A 93 -2.53 -31.63 -0.50
C HIS A 93 -3.79 -31.32 -1.32
N ALA A 94 -3.62 -30.55 -2.40
CA ALA A 94 -4.70 -30.10 -3.27
C ALA A 94 -5.54 -31.23 -3.90
N GLY A 95 -5.00 -32.46 -4.01
CA GLY A 95 -5.74 -33.62 -4.51
C GLY A 95 -6.45 -34.44 -3.42
N ALA A 96 -6.10 -34.27 -2.15
CA ALA A 96 -6.58 -35.13 -1.06
C ALA A 96 -7.58 -34.42 -0.13
N VAL A 97 -7.37 -33.13 0.16
CA VAL A 97 -8.27 -32.38 1.05
C VAL A 97 -9.55 -32.01 0.30
N LEU A 98 -10.70 -32.50 0.76
CA LEU A 98 -12.00 -32.20 0.17
C LEU A 98 -12.39 -30.74 0.36
N MET A 99 -13.11 -30.16 -0.61
CA MET A 99 -13.46 -28.73 -0.62
C MET A 99 -14.12 -28.21 0.67
N PRO A 100 -15.07 -28.93 1.31
CA PRO A 100 -15.71 -28.44 2.54
C PRO A 100 -14.76 -28.32 3.74
N ASN A 101 -13.60 -28.96 3.67
CA ASN A 101 -12.61 -28.99 4.77
C ASN A 101 -11.44 -28.04 4.53
N ARG A 102 -11.52 -27.18 3.50
CA ARG A 102 -10.45 -26.25 3.16
C ARG A 102 -10.67 -24.92 3.86
N ASN A 103 -9.59 -24.40 4.44
CA ASN A 103 -9.44 -22.98 4.73
C ASN A 103 -8.29 -22.48 3.85
N ASP A 104 -8.63 -22.08 2.62
CA ASP A 104 -7.67 -21.75 1.56
C ASP A 104 -7.33 -20.26 1.59
N ALA A 105 -6.12 -19.92 2.02
CA ALA A 105 -5.67 -18.53 2.13
C ALA A 105 -5.61 -17.82 0.75
N GLY A 106 -5.39 -18.57 -0.33
CA GLY A 106 -5.33 -17.99 -1.68
C GLY A 106 -6.69 -17.55 -2.19
N LEU A 107 -7.75 -18.32 -1.88
CA LEU A 107 -9.11 -17.93 -2.23
C LEU A 107 -9.57 -16.69 -1.44
N ALA A 108 -9.25 -16.62 -0.14
CA ALA A 108 -9.53 -15.43 0.67
C ALA A 108 -8.86 -14.16 0.09
N ALA A 109 -7.63 -14.29 -0.40
CA ALA A 109 -6.94 -13.19 -1.08
C ALA A 109 -7.63 -12.78 -2.39
N ALA A 110 -8.05 -13.74 -3.21
CA ALA A 110 -8.74 -13.46 -4.47
C ALA A 110 -10.07 -12.74 -4.23
N GLU A 111 -10.84 -13.15 -3.21
CA GLU A 111 -12.07 -12.49 -2.81
C GLU A 111 -11.83 -11.05 -2.36
N LEU A 112 -10.79 -10.80 -1.55
CA LEU A 112 -10.42 -9.45 -1.15
C LEU A 112 -10.04 -8.59 -2.35
N ALA A 113 -9.28 -9.12 -3.31
CA ALA A 113 -8.86 -8.37 -4.50
C ALA A 113 -10.06 -7.92 -5.35
N LEU A 114 -11.04 -8.80 -5.58
CA LEU A 114 -12.27 -8.46 -6.28
C LEU A 114 -13.11 -7.45 -5.49
N ALA A 115 -13.13 -7.56 -4.16
CA ALA A 115 -13.86 -6.63 -3.32
C ALA A 115 -13.26 -5.21 -3.37
N VAL A 116 -11.93 -5.08 -3.47
CA VAL A 116 -11.25 -3.80 -3.69
C VAL A 116 -11.73 -3.13 -4.97
N GLU A 117 -11.70 -3.83 -6.12
CA GLU A 117 -12.18 -3.29 -7.39
C GLU A 117 -13.65 -2.85 -7.30
N LYS A 118 -14.51 -3.71 -6.78
CA LYS A 118 -15.94 -3.43 -6.62
C LYS A 118 -16.18 -2.14 -5.84
N HIS A 119 -15.50 -1.93 -4.71
CA HIS A 119 -15.74 -0.74 -3.89
C HIS A 119 -15.15 0.54 -4.46
N VAL A 120 -14.05 0.45 -5.21
CA VAL A 120 -13.53 1.58 -5.97
C VAL A 120 -14.57 2.05 -6.98
N LEU A 121 -15.17 1.12 -7.73
CA LEU A 121 -16.23 1.43 -8.70
C LEU A 121 -17.51 1.94 -8.04
N GLU A 122 -17.85 1.46 -6.85
CA GLU A 122 -19.01 1.91 -6.07
C GLU A 122 -18.81 3.26 -5.38
N SER A 123 -17.58 3.80 -5.35
CA SER A 123 -17.27 5.09 -4.70
C SER A 123 -18.00 6.28 -5.33
N GLY A 124 -18.49 6.14 -6.57
CA GLY A 124 -19.19 7.20 -7.29
C GLY A 124 -18.28 8.30 -7.86
N SER A 125 -16.95 8.20 -7.66
CA SER A 125 -15.99 9.13 -8.22
C SER A 125 -15.03 8.43 -9.18
N ILE A 126 -14.81 9.04 -10.35
CA ILE A 126 -13.85 8.57 -11.36
C ILE A 126 -12.40 8.74 -10.91
N ASP A 127 -12.17 9.59 -9.91
CA ASP A 127 -10.83 9.88 -9.36
C ASP A 127 -10.43 8.93 -8.22
N THR A 128 -11.33 8.04 -7.78
CA THR A 128 -10.99 6.95 -6.86
C THR A 128 -10.32 5.83 -7.63
N VAL A 129 -9.13 5.44 -7.18
CA VAL A 129 -8.42 4.28 -7.71
C VAL A 129 -8.01 3.35 -6.58
N GLY A 130 -8.04 2.05 -6.84
CA GLY A 130 -7.51 1.03 -5.95
C GLY A 130 -6.90 -0.09 -6.77
N THR A 131 -5.82 -0.67 -6.27
CA THR A 131 -5.03 -1.66 -6.99
C THR A 131 -4.42 -2.63 -6.01
N VAL A 132 -4.66 -3.92 -6.22
CA VAL A 132 -3.85 -4.98 -5.61
C VAL A 132 -2.60 -5.13 -6.46
N GLY A 133 -1.51 -4.49 -6.05
CA GLY A 133 -0.26 -4.48 -6.80
C GLY A 133 0.59 -5.72 -6.55
N ILE A 134 0.43 -6.34 -5.38
CA ILE A 134 1.16 -7.53 -4.96
C ILE A 134 0.14 -8.53 -4.40
N LEU A 135 0.24 -9.78 -4.88
CA LEU A 135 -0.47 -10.93 -4.32
C LEU A 135 0.50 -12.11 -4.32
N GLU A 136 0.90 -12.54 -3.13
CA GLU A 136 1.82 -13.66 -2.93
C GLU A 136 1.09 -14.82 -2.26
N LEU A 137 1.39 -16.04 -2.72
CA LEU A 137 0.85 -17.27 -2.17
C LEU A 137 1.99 -18.15 -1.66
N HIS A 138 1.82 -18.73 -0.48
CA HIS A 138 2.75 -19.69 0.09
C HIS A 138 2.05 -21.03 0.37
N PRO A 139 2.61 -22.17 -0.07
CA PRO A 139 3.97 -22.35 -0.58
C PRO A 139 4.19 -22.02 -2.06
N GLY A 140 3.15 -21.66 -2.82
CA GLY A 140 3.29 -21.34 -4.25
C GLY A 140 3.50 -22.59 -5.13
N ALA A 141 2.90 -23.72 -4.75
CA ALA A 141 2.98 -24.98 -5.48
C ALA A 141 1.60 -25.44 -5.97
N ILE A 142 1.53 -25.90 -7.22
CA ILE A 142 0.26 -26.27 -7.88
C ILE A 142 -0.53 -27.38 -7.15
N ASN A 143 0.17 -28.25 -6.42
CA ASN A 143 -0.42 -29.40 -5.73
C ASN A 143 -0.60 -29.17 -4.22
N SER A 144 -0.39 -27.95 -3.73
CA SER A 144 -0.52 -27.58 -2.33
C SER A 144 -1.53 -26.44 -2.16
N ILE A 145 -2.50 -26.63 -1.27
CA ILE A 145 -3.43 -25.59 -0.87
C ILE A 145 -2.64 -24.51 -0.13
N PRO A 146 -2.75 -23.22 -0.49
CA PRO A 146 -2.05 -22.15 0.19
C PRO A 146 -2.32 -22.12 1.70
N ILE A 147 -1.25 -22.13 2.50
CA ILE A 147 -1.32 -21.91 3.96
C ILE A 147 -1.25 -20.43 4.31
N LYS A 148 -0.70 -19.61 3.42
CA LYS A 148 -0.60 -18.16 3.63
C LYS A 148 -0.76 -17.44 2.30
N SER A 149 -1.40 -16.28 2.36
CA SER A 149 -1.41 -15.31 1.27
C SER A 149 -1.16 -13.91 1.82
N GLN A 150 -0.54 -13.07 1.00
CA GLN A 150 -0.23 -11.69 1.33
C GLN A 150 -0.62 -10.79 0.17
N LEU A 151 -1.30 -9.68 0.48
CA LEU A 151 -1.66 -8.65 -0.48
C LEU A 151 -1.07 -7.30 -0.06
N GLU A 152 -0.58 -6.55 -1.04
CA GLU A 152 -0.31 -5.12 -0.87
C GLU A 152 -1.25 -4.33 -1.80
N ILE A 153 -2.13 -3.56 -1.16
CA ILE A 153 -3.23 -2.84 -1.78
C ILE A 153 -2.89 -1.36 -1.71
N GLY A 154 -2.74 -0.71 -2.86
CA GLY A 154 -2.64 0.73 -2.96
C GLY A 154 -4.00 1.32 -3.29
N TYR A 155 -4.36 2.43 -2.66
CA TYR A 155 -5.53 3.22 -3.03
C TYR A 155 -5.23 4.71 -2.97
N SER A 156 -5.94 5.48 -3.79
CA SER A 156 -5.74 6.91 -3.89
C SER A 156 -7.01 7.59 -4.37
N HIS A 157 -7.22 8.82 -3.93
CA HIS A 157 -8.33 9.67 -4.35
C HIS A 157 -7.83 11.12 -4.51
N LYS A 158 -8.38 11.87 -5.47
CA LYS A 158 -8.08 13.31 -5.57
C LYS A 158 -8.80 14.06 -4.46
N PRO A 159 -8.14 14.95 -3.69
CA PRO A 159 -8.72 15.54 -2.48
C PRO A 159 -9.92 16.47 -2.69
N GLU A 160 -10.33 16.73 -3.94
CA GLU A 160 -11.36 17.72 -4.26
C GLU A 160 -12.79 17.20 -4.02
N GLU A 161 -13.01 15.89 -3.78
CA GLU A 161 -14.35 15.34 -3.49
C GLU A 161 -14.38 14.32 -2.31
N TYR A 162 -14.76 14.83 -1.13
CA TYR A 162 -15.58 14.15 -0.10
C TYR A 162 -15.19 12.82 0.60
N ALA A 163 -14.01 12.23 0.41
CA ALA A 163 -13.56 11.16 1.32
C ALA A 163 -12.23 11.54 1.98
N SER A 164 -12.24 11.72 3.30
CA SER A 164 -10.98 11.89 4.04
C SER A 164 -10.18 10.59 4.01
N CYS A 165 -8.86 10.64 4.17
CA CYS A 165 -8.04 9.43 4.27
C CYS A 165 -8.55 8.46 5.36
N GLU A 166 -9.16 9.01 6.41
CA GLU A 166 -9.75 8.28 7.53
C GLU A 166 -11.03 7.53 7.10
N ASP A 167 -11.86 8.11 6.24
CA ASP A 167 -13.06 7.45 5.68
C ASP A 167 -12.68 6.26 4.79
N MET A 168 -11.62 6.40 4.00
CA MET A 168 -11.13 5.31 3.15
C MET A 168 -10.46 4.20 3.97
N GLU A 169 -9.65 4.55 4.97
CA GLU A 169 -9.06 3.59 5.91
C GLU A 169 -10.15 2.81 6.66
N ASN A 170 -11.19 3.52 7.13
CA ASN A 170 -12.35 2.90 7.76
C ASN A 170 -13.11 1.98 6.79
N GLY A 171 -13.27 2.39 5.53
CA GLY A 171 -13.86 1.56 4.48
C GLY A 171 -13.11 0.23 4.29
N VAL A 172 -11.79 0.28 4.14
CA VAL A 172 -10.97 -0.93 3.97
C VAL A 172 -10.93 -1.77 5.25
N LYS A 173 -10.86 -1.15 6.44
CA LYS A 173 -10.92 -1.87 7.73
C LYS A 173 -12.24 -2.58 7.94
N VAL A 174 -13.37 -1.93 7.66
CA VAL A 174 -14.70 -2.54 7.76
C VAL A 174 -14.79 -3.74 6.82
N LEU A 175 -14.20 -3.63 5.63
CA LEU A 175 -14.19 -4.73 4.67
C LEU A 175 -13.34 -5.91 5.11
N ALA A 176 -12.09 -5.65 5.53
CA ALA A 176 -11.20 -6.66 6.05
C ALA A 176 -11.81 -7.39 7.27
N LEU A 177 -12.47 -6.64 8.17
CA LEU A 177 -13.18 -7.19 9.32
C LEU A 177 -14.44 -7.98 8.93
N THR A 178 -15.13 -7.59 7.86
CA THR A 178 -16.32 -8.30 7.38
C THR A 178 -15.93 -9.63 6.73
N LEU A 179 -14.87 -9.64 5.91
CA LEU A 179 -14.32 -10.86 5.32
C LEU A 179 -13.75 -11.81 6.39
N ALA A 180 -13.05 -11.28 7.39
CA ALA A 180 -12.57 -12.06 8.53
C ALA A 180 -13.70 -12.66 9.38
N LYS A 181 -14.87 -12.02 9.45
CA LYS A 181 -16.05 -12.58 10.12
C LYS A 181 -16.74 -13.67 9.30
N LEU A 182 -16.77 -13.51 7.98
CA LEU A 182 -17.34 -14.52 7.07
C LEU A 182 -16.47 -15.77 6.97
N SER A 183 -15.15 -15.66 7.15
CA SER A 183 -14.24 -16.82 7.19
C SER A 183 -14.30 -17.64 8.50
N LEU A 184 -15.06 -17.18 9.50
CA LEU A 184 -15.26 -17.86 10.79
C LEU A 184 -16.60 -18.60 10.88
N GLN A 185 -17.42 -18.58 9.82
CA GLN A 185 -18.68 -19.33 9.68
C GLN A 185 -18.48 -20.56 8.79
#